data_AF-A0A0D2MNH7-F1
#
_entry.id   AF-A0A0D2MNH7-F1
#
_cell.length_a   1.000
_cell.length_b   1.000
_cell.length_c   1.000
_cell.angle_alpha   90.00
_cell.angle_beta   90.00
_cell.angle_gamma   90.00
#
_symmetry.space_group_name_H-M   'P 1'
#
loop_
_entity.id
_entity.type
_entity.pdbx_description
1 polymer ?
#
loop_
_entity_poly.entity_id
_entity_poly.type
_entity_poly.pdbx_seq_one_letter_code
_entity_poly.pdbx_strand_id
1 'polypeptide(L)'
;MVAIAGCQLPRLCPGAPDQGYAQQRLEEARRDLLEFAAATVIACGHAGAPSPISAVALTPLDDRGPATPRADKAHWAHAVEQLVLEPHQEERLMAVLELSRARATRAAKEREALLRLCAERAGDAAAQEELVEEVGRVQRCYAAGNAACLLALYGSVFTAQQLAAFAVGSWPYAVSQTALLDVLLERRQQASGGQERPGGAHAAPAATGSDTTGTRGALAGGKH
;
A
#
# COMPACT_ATOMS: atom_id res chain seq x y z
N MET A 1 6.33 -6.91 21.47
CA MET A 1 4.94 -7.13 21.01
C MET A 1 4.68 -8.53 20.45
N VAL A 2 5.53 -9.09 19.58
CA VAL A 2 5.36 -10.46 19.02
C VAL A 2 5.18 -11.53 20.13
N ALA A 3 5.89 -11.40 21.25
CA ALA A 3 5.76 -12.29 22.40
C ALA A 3 4.40 -12.18 23.14
N ILE A 4 3.74 -11.02 23.10
CA ILE A 4 2.44 -10.83 23.78
C ILE A 4 1.33 -11.50 22.95
N ALA A 5 1.34 -11.35 21.62
CA ALA A 5 0.36 -11.99 20.77
C ALA A 5 0.43 -13.53 20.83
N GLY A 6 1.64 -14.09 20.82
CA GLY A 6 1.84 -15.55 20.88
C GLY A 6 1.29 -16.19 22.15
N CYS A 7 1.40 -15.53 23.30
CA CYS A 7 0.96 -16.08 24.59
C CYS A 7 -0.55 -15.87 24.85
N GLN A 8 -1.17 -14.87 24.22
CA GLN A 8 -2.56 -14.49 24.49
C GLN A 8 -3.55 -15.16 23.52
N LEU A 9 -3.14 -15.48 22.29
CA LEU A 9 -4.02 -16.08 21.28
C LEU A 9 -4.68 -17.42 21.72
N PRO A 10 -3.97 -18.37 22.37
CA PRO A 10 -4.61 -19.59 22.87
C PRO A 10 -5.63 -19.34 24.00
N ARG A 11 -5.50 -18.21 24.71
CA ARG A 11 -6.37 -17.84 25.85
C ARG A 11 -7.64 -17.13 25.40
N LEU A 12 -7.78 -16.83 24.11
CA LEU A 12 -9.02 -16.29 23.53
C LEU A 12 -10.06 -17.36 23.19
N CYS A 13 -9.75 -18.64 23.35
CA CYS A 13 -10.68 -19.73 23.07
C CYS A 13 -11.91 -19.66 24.01
N PRO A 14 -13.12 -19.94 23.50
CA PRO A 14 -14.33 -20.00 24.32
C PRO A 14 -14.15 -20.97 25.49
N GLY A 15 -14.40 -20.50 26.72
CA GLY A 15 -14.27 -21.30 27.94
C GLY A 15 -12.89 -21.24 28.61
N ALA A 16 -11.93 -20.49 28.05
CA ALA A 16 -10.69 -20.20 28.76
C ALA A 16 -11.00 -19.34 30.02
N PRO A 17 -10.41 -19.68 31.18
CA PRO A 17 -10.74 -19.03 32.46
C PRO A 17 -10.41 -17.53 32.50
N ASP A 18 -9.56 -17.04 31.60
CA ASP A 18 -9.11 -15.65 31.56
C ASP A 18 -9.29 -14.97 30.18
N GLN A 19 -10.25 -15.44 29.38
CA GLN A 19 -10.54 -14.92 28.04
C GLN A 19 -10.68 -13.39 27.99
N GLY A 20 -11.44 -12.80 28.91
CA GLY A 20 -11.66 -11.36 28.96
C GLY A 20 -10.38 -10.56 29.23
N TYR A 21 -9.50 -11.07 30.09
CA TYR A 21 -8.21 -10.45 30.37
C TYR A 21 -7.27 -10.55 29.16
N ALA A 22 -7.21 -11.70 28.50
CA ALA A 22 -6.42 -11.90 27.28
C ALA A 22 -6.87 -10.96 26.15
N GLN A 23 -8.19 -10.76 25.99
CA GLN A 23 -8.74 -9.83 25.01
C GLN A 23 -8.35 -8.38 25.32
N GLN A 24 -8.53 -7.93 26.56
CA GLN A 24 -8.14 -6.58 26.99
C GLN A 24 -6.65 -6.31 26.74
N ARG A 25 -5.79 -7.28 27.07
CA ARG A 25 -4.33 -7.19 26.86
C ARG A 25 -3.95 -7.08 25.38
N LEU A 26 -4.68 -7.76 24.49
CA LEU A 26 -4.49 -7.66 23.05
C LEU A 26 -4.99 -6.32 22.50
N GLU A 27 -6.09 -5.79 23.02
CA GLU A 27 -6.61 -4.47 22.65
C GLU A 27 -5.68 -3.34 23.10
N GLU A 28 -5.12 -3.42 24.31
CA GLU A 28 -4.07 -2.51 24.80
C GLU A 28 -2.82 -2.58 23.91
N ALA A 29 -2.30 -3.77 23.65
CA ALA A 29 -1.12 -3.93 22.78
C ALA A 29 -1.38 -3.43 21.34
N ARG A 30 -2.61 -3.59 20.83
CA ARG A 30 -3.02 -3.03 19.54
C ARG A 30 -3.06 -1.50 19.58
N ARG A 31 -3.58 -0.90 20.66
CA ARG A 31 -3.59 0.55 20.85
C ARG A 31 -2.16 1.10 20.86
N ASP A 32 -1.27 0.48 21.63
CA ASP A 32 0.15 0.87 21.72
C ASP A 32 0.87 0.72 20.37
N LEU A 33 0.60 -0.36 19.62
CA LEU A 33 1.13 -0.54 18.26
C LEU A 33 0.62 0.56 17.32
N LEU A 34 -0.67 0.90 17.38
CA LEU A 34 -1.26 1.93 16.54
C LEU A 34 -0.75 3.32 16.91
N GLU A 35 -0.53 3.59 18.19
CA GLU A 35 0.09 4.82 18.67
C GLU A 35 1.55 4.92 18.22
N PHE A 36 2.32 3.84 18.36
CA PHE A 36 3.70 3.77 17.86
C PHE A 36 3.77 3.90 16.33
N ALA A 37 2.86 3.24 15.60
CA ALA A 37 2.77 3.35 14.15
C ALA A 37 2.36 4.76 13.73
N ALA A 38 1.41 5.39 14.43
CA ALA A 38 1.03 6.78 14.19
C ALA A 38 2.21 7.73 14.47
N ALA A 39 2.92 7.56 15.58
CA ALA A 39 4.12 8.32 15.90
C ALA A 39 5.22 8.14 14.86
N THR A 40 5.43 6.91 14.39
CA THR A 40 6.41 6.59 13.34
C THR A 40 6.00 7.20 12.00
N VAL A 41 4.71 7.15 11.65
CA VAL A 41 4.15 7.76 10.43
C VAL A 41 4.24 9.29 10.47
N ILE A 42 3.98 9.89 11.63
CA ILE A 42 4.11 11.34 11.86
C ILE A 42 5.58 11.75 11.79
N ALA A 43 6.50 10.98 12.39
CA ALA A 43 7.92 11.28 12.41
C ALA A 43 8.63 11.02 11.06
N CYS A 44 8.20 10.01 10.29
CA CYS A 44 8.88 9.56 9.07
C CYS A 44 8.31 10.14 7.77
N GLY A 45 7.25 10.96 7.85
CA GLY A 45 6.52 11.47 6.69
C GLY A 45 7.21 12.62 5.96
N HIS A 46 8.32 12.40 5.24
CA HIS A 46 8.91 13.40 4.33
C HIS A 46 8.56 13.11 2.87
N ALA A 47 7.89 14.06 2.21
CA ALA A 47 7.67 14.02 0.77
C ALA A 47 8.95 14.48 0.02
N GLY A 48 9.77 13.56 -0.47
CA GLY A 48 10.82 13.88 -1.46
C GLY A 48 12.11 13.06 -1.44
N ALA A 49 12.48 12.44 -0.31
CA ALA A 49 13.63 11.51 -0.18
C ALA A 49 13.50 10.71 1.14
N PRO A 50 14.13 9.52 1.26
CA PRO A 50 13.57 8.40 2.00
C PRO A 50 13.67 8.56 3.52
N SER A 51 12.67 8.01 4.21
CA SER A 51 12.85 7.53 5.58
C SER A 51 13.38 6.09 5.55
N PRO A 52 14.59 5.84 6.06
CA PRO A 52 15.00 4.51 6.54
C PRO A 52 14.46 4.12 7.96
N ILE A 53 13.23 4.49 8.34
CA ILE A 53 12.84 4.93 9.72
C ILE A 53 13.50 6.27 10.02
N SER A 54 13.36 7.20 9.07
CA SER A 54 13.99 8.53 9.04
C SER A 54 15.53 8.50 9.11
N ALA A 55 16.20 7.63 8.35
CA ALA A 55 17.66 7.51 8.26
C ALA A 55 18.39 7.23 9.58
N VAL A 56 17.69 6.66 10.58
CA VAL A 56 18.13 6.61 11.99
C VAL A 56 18.13 8.03 12.58
N ALA A 57 16.93 8.62 12.59
CA ALA A 57 16.44 9.84 13.26
C ALA A 57 17.20 11.17 13.12
N LEU A 58 18.53 11.24 13.11
CA LEU A 58 19.28 12.51 13.19
C LEU A 58 20.67 12.46 12.54
N THR A 59 21.22 11.28 12.17
CA THR A 59 22.62 11.00 11.71
C THR A 59 23.72 11.53 12.66
N PRO A 60 24.78 10.77 13.06
CA PRO A 60 26.13 11.29 12.70
C PRO A 60 27.37 10.34 12.62
N LEU A 61 28.27 10.68 11.70
CA LEU A 61 29.71 11.03 11.89
C LEU A 61 30.88 10.13 11.42
N ASP A 62 30.67 8.92 10.88
CA ASP A 62 31.72 8.21 10.12
C ASP A 62 31.17 7.66 8.79
N ASP A 63 31.60 8.29 7.71
CA ASP A 63 30.98 8.38 6.39
C ASP A 63 31.12 7.12 5.49
N ARG A 64 30.84 5.90 5.99
CA ARG A 64 31.17 4.65 5.23
C ARG A 64 30.17 3.50 5.28
N GLY A 65 28.87 3.77 5.45
CA GLY A 65 27.85 2.74 5.17
C GLY A 65 27.67 2.53 3.66
N PRO A 66 27.67 1.29 3.11
CA PRO A 66 27.28 1.09 1.73
C PRO A 66 25.83 1.56 1.55
N ALA A 67 25.58 2.36 0.53
CA ALA A 67 24.24 2.82 0.19
C ALA A 67 23.31 1.60 0.11
N THR A 68 22.17 1.65 0.81
CA THR A 68 21.19 0.57 0.77
C THR A 68 20.76 0.40 -0.69
N PRO A 69 20.96 -0.77 -1.32
CA PRO A 69 20.66 -0.94 -2.74
C PRO A 69 19.19 -0.68 -2.97
N ARG A 70 18.83 0.15 -3.95
CA ARG A 70 17.41 0.41 -4.25
C ARG A 70 16.74 -0.88 -4.72
N ALA A 71 15.56 -1.17 -4.18
CA ALA A 71 14.72 -2.24 -4.68
C ALA A 71 14.40 -2.02 -6.16
N ASP A 72 14.58 -3.04 -6.98
CA ASP A 72 14.19 -2.99 -8.38
C ASP A 72 12.67 -3.16 -8.54
N LYS A 73 12.19 -3.00 -9.78
CA LYS A 73 10.76 -3.17 -10.08
C LYS A 73 10.29 -4.61 -9.88
N ALA A 74 11.15 -5.59 -10.14
CA ALA A 74 10.81 -7.01 -10.02
C ALA A 74 10.52 -7.39 -8.56
N HIS A 75 11.30 -6.84 -7.62
CA HIS A 75 11.08 -6.98 -6.18
C HIS A 75 9.67 -6.51 -5.77
N TRP A 76 9.29 -5.29 -6.18
CA TRP A 76 7.98 -4.75 -5.86
C TRP A 76 6.85 -5.50 -6.57
N ALA A 77 7.04 -5.92 -7.82
CA ALA A 77 6.08 -6.75 -8.52
C ALA A 77 5.80 -8.05 -7.74
N HIS A 78 6.86 -8.74 -7.30
CA HIS A 78 6.76 -9.94 -6.48
C HIS A 78 6.02 -9.68 -5.15
N ALA A 79 6.36 -8.60 -4.44
CA ALA A 79 5.69 -8.24 -3.19
C ALA A 79 4.17 -8.00 -3.40
N VAL A 80 3.79 -7.32 -4.48
CA VAL A 80 2.39 -7.06 -4.82
C VAL A 80 1.65 -8.33 -5.25
N GLU A 81 2.32 -9.30 -5.88
CA GLU A 81 1.72 -10.62 -6.19
C GLU A 81 1.29 -11.36 -4.92
N GLN A 82 2.03 -11.22 -3.82
CA GLN A 82 1.69 -11.86 -2.54
C GLN A 82 0.38 -11.35 -1.93
N LEU A 83 -0.11 -10.19 -2.37
CA LEU A 83 -1.39 -9.65 -1.90
C LEU A 83 -2.60 -10.44 -2.44
N VAL A 84 -2.46 -11.14 -3.58
CA VAL A 84 -3.55 -11.88 -4.23
C VAL A 84 -4.85 -11.05 -4.26
N LEU A 85 -4.75 -9.84 -4.82
CA LEU A 85 -5.86 -8.89 -4.80
C LEU A 85 -7.00 -9.35 -5.70
N GLU A 86 -8.22 -9.29 -5.17
CA GLU A 86 -9.41 -9.38 -6.00
C GLU A 86 -9.57 -8.11 -6.85
N PRO A 87 -10.18 -8.18 -8.06
CA PRO A 87 -10.30 -7.02 -8.95
C PRO A 87 -10.95 -5.80 -8.27
N HIS A 88 -11.97 -6.04 -7.43
CA HIS A 88 -12.67 -4.97 -6.72
C HIS A 88 -11.83 -4.38 -5.57
N GLN A 89 -10.92 -5.18 -4.96
CA GLN A 89 -9.97 -4.69 -3.97
C GLN A 89 -8.90 -3.84 -4.65
N GLU A 90 -8.40 -4.28 -5.81
CA GLU A 90 -7.41 -3.55 -6.60
C GLU A 90 -7.93 -2.16 -7.01
N GLU A 91 -9.17 -2.07 -7.50
CA GLU A 91 -9.78 -0.78 -7.86
C GLU A 91 -9.87 0.18 -6.66
N ARG A 92 -10.35 -0.31 -5.51
CA ARG A 92 -10.42 0.49 -4.27
C ARG A 92 -9.03 0.90 -3.79
N LEU A 93 -8.08 -0.02 -3.84
CA LEU A 93 -6.68 0.22 -3.47
C LEU A 93 -6.07 1.34 -4.32
N MET A 94 -6.22 1.24 -5.64
CA MET A 94 -5.75 2.28 -6.56
C MET A 94 -6.38 3.64 -6.25
N ALA A 95 -7.70 3.70 -6.07
CA ALA A 95 -8.39 4.95 -5.76
C ALA A 95 -7.87 5.62 -4.47
N VAL A 96 -7.66 4.82 -3.41
CA VAL A 96 -7.11 5.31 -2.13
C VAL A 96 -5.67 5.81 -2.30
N LEU A 97 -4.82 5.04 -3.00
CA LEU A 97 -3.42 5.39 -3.21
C LEU A 97 -3.24 6.60 -4.13
N GLU A 98 -4.05 6.73 -5.18
CA GLU A 98 -4.05 7.90 -6.07
C GLU A 98 -4.47 9.17 -5.32
N LEU A 99 -5.53 9.10 -4.52
CA LEU A 99 -5.95 10.21 -3.67
C LEU A 99 -4.86 10.61 -2.66
N SER A 100 -4.23 9.62 -2.03
CA SER A 100 -3.11 9.84 -1.11
C SER A 100 -1.92 10.51 -1.81
N ARG A 101 -1.52 10.02 -2.99
CA ARG A 101 -0.45 10.59 -3.82
C ARG A 101 -0.76 12.02 -4.24
N ALA A 102 -1.99 12.31 -4.65
CA ALA A 102 -2.40 13.66 -5.02
C ALA A 102 -2.28 14.63 -3.84
N ARG A 103 -2.77 14.24 -2.65
CA ARG A 103 -2.65 15.02 -1.41
C ARG A 103 -1.20 15.22 -1.00
N ALA A 104 -0.40 14.17 -1.03
CA ALA A 104 1.03 14.20 -0.74
C ALA A 104 1.78 15.16 -1.68
N THR A 105 1.48 15.11 -2.98
CA THR A 105 2.08 15.98 -3.99
C THR A 105 1.72 17.45 -3.75
N ARG A 106 0.46 17.74 -3.41
CA ARG A 106 0.02 19.09 -3.08
C ARG A 106 0.76 19.62 -1.84
N ALA A 107 0.79 18.83 -0.76
CA ALA A 107 1.47 19.21 0.47
C ALA A 107 2.98 19.43 0.25
N ALA A 108 3.63 18.61 -0.58
CA ALA A 108 5.04 18.76 -0.93
C ALA A 108 5.31 20.11 -1.63
N LYS A 109 4.48 20.46 -2.63
CA LYS A 109 4.59 21.74 -3.35
C LYS A 109 4.36 22.95 -2.43
N GLU A 110 3.35 22.88 -1.57
CA GLU A 110 3.04 23.94 -0.60
C GLU A 110 4.19 24.13 0.39
N ARG A 111 4.73 23.03 0.93
CA ARG A 111 5.89 23.04 1.82
C ARG A 111 7.13 23.63 1.13
N GLU A 112 7.42 23.23 -0.10
CA GLU A 112 8.56 23.77 -0.86
C GLU A 112 8.40 25.27 -1.16
N ALA A 113 7.19 25.74 -1.41
CA ALA A 113 6.92 27.18 -1.55
C ALA A 113 7.16 27.93 -0.25
N LEU A 114 6.67 27.43 0.88
CA LEU A 114 6.88 28.05 2.20
C LEU A 114 8.36 28.08 2.58
N LEU A 115 9.10 27.00 2.35
CA LEU A 115 10.54 26.94 2.63
C LEU A 115 11.34 27.96 1.81
N ARG A 116 10.95 28.19 0.54
CA ARG A 116 11.55 29.26 -0.27
C ARG A 116 11.26 30.64 0.32
N LEU A 117 10.03 30.90 0.75
CA LEU A 117 9.68 32.15 1.43
C LEU A 117 10.46 32.34 2.75
N CYS A 118 10.69 31.28 3.52
CA CYS A 118 11.52 31.34 4.73
C CYS A 118 12.95 31.80 4.41
N ALA A 119 13.51 31.32 3.30
CA ALA A 119 14.85 31.70 2.86
C ALA A 119 14.90 33.15 2.37
N GLU A 120 13.86 33.61 1.65
CA GLU A 120 13.73 35.00 1.19
C GLU A 120 13.55 36.00 2.34
N ARG A 121 12.91 35.57 3.44
CA ARG A 121 12.61 36.40 4.63
C ARG A 121 13.62 36.20 5.76
N ALA A 122 14.83 35.74 5.47
CA ALA A 122 15.82 35.37 6.50
C ALA A 122 16.22 36.49 7.48
N GLY A 123 16.00 37.76 7.13
CA GLY A 123 16.27 38.91 8.00
C GLY A 123 15.11 39.35 8.89
N ASP A 124 13.93 38.73 8.77
CA ASP A 124 12.70 39.12 9.49
C ASP A 124 12.24 37.96 10.37
N ALA A 125 12.63 38.00 11.65
CA ALA A 125 12.38 36.92 12.60
C ALA A 125 10.87 36.66 12.82
N ALA A 126 10.05 37.70 12.85
CA ALA A 126 8.61 37.57 13.05
C ALA A 126 7.97 36.88 11.83
N ALA A 127 8.34 37.28 10.61
CA ALA A 127 7.87 36.62 9.40
C ALA A 127 8.36 35.17 9.29
N GLN A 128 9.57 34.87 9.76
CA GLN A 128 10.08 33.49 9.80
C GLN A 128 9.31 32.60 10.76
N GLU A 129 8.95 33.09 11.94
CA GLU A 129 8.15 32.35 12.91
C GLU A 129 6.80 31.95 12.32
N GLU A 130 6.07 32.89 11.72
CA GLU A 130 4.78 32.64 11.05
C GLU A 130 4.92 31.61 9.91
N LEU A 131 5.95 31.73 9.08
CA LEU A 131 6.17 30.77 7.99
C LEU A 131 6.52 29.36 8.50
N VAL A 132 7.28 29.25 9.60
CA VAL A 132 7.60 27.96 10.23
C VAL A 132 6.34 27.32 10.83
N GLU A 133 5.47 28.10 11.47
CA GLU A 133 4.18 27.61 11.95
C GLU A 133 3.33 27.04 10.79
N GLU A 134 3.33 27.72 9.65
CA GLU A 134 2.58 27.31 8.47
C GLU A 134 3.16 26.06 7.81
N VAL A 135 4.50 25.93 7.75
CA VAL A 135 5.16 24.66 7.37
C VAL A 135 4.74 23.54 8.31
N GLY A 136 4.69 23.82 9.62
CA GLY A 136 4.21 22.87 10.62
C GLY A 136 2.75 22.45 10.40
N ARG A 137 1.87 23.38 10.01
CA ARG A 137 0.47 23.10 9.65
C ARG A 137 0.39 22.16 8.45
N VAL A 138 1.11 22.45 7.38
CA VAL A 138 1.16 21.60 6.17
C VAL A 138 1.67 20.19 6.50
N GLN A 139 2.72 20.10 7.32
CA GLN A 139 3.28 18.81 7.74
C GLN A 139 2.29 17.99 8.58
N ARG A 140 1.54 18.62 9.50
CA ARG A 140 0.46 17.94 10.26
C ARG A 140 -0.65 17.45 9.34
N CYS A 141 -1.08 18.24 8.36
CA CYS A 141 -2.08 17.83 7.38
C CYS A 141 -1.59 16.65 6.53
N TYR A 142 -0.32 16.67 6.10
CA TYR A 142 0.31 15.56 5.39
C TYR A 142 0.31 14.28 6.24
N ALA A 143 0.76 14.37 7.50
CA ALA A 143 0.81 13.24 8.41
C ALA A 143 -0.58 12.65 8.68
N ALA A 144 -1.59 13.49 8.92
CA ALA A 144 -2.97 13.07 9.09
C ALA A 144 -3.53 12.38 7.82
N GLY A 145 -3.21 12.92 6.64
CA GLY A 145 -3.59 12.30 5.36
C GLY A 145 -2.97 10.92 5.15
N ASN A 146 -1.68 10.77 5.49
CA ASN A 146 -0.99 9.48 5.39
C ASN A 146 -1.53 8.46 6.41
N ALA A 147 -1.80 8.89 7.64
CA ALA A 147 -2.42 8.05 8.66
C ALA A 147 -3.82 7.57 8.23
N ALA A 148 -4.64 8.47 7.66
CA ALA A 148 -5.95 8.11 7.13
C ALA A 148 -5.86 7.11 5.97
N CYS A 149 -4.87 7.28 5.07
CA CYS A 149 -4.59 6.33 4.00
C CYS A 149 -4.24 4.95 4.56
N LEU A 150 -3.32 4.86 5.51
CA LEU A 150 -2.93 3.60 6.15
C LEU A 150 -4.12 2.93 6.85
N LEU A 151 -4.91 3.69 7.60
CA LEU A 151 -6.12 3.16 8.25
C LEU A 151 -7.13 2.64 7.23
N ALA A 152 -7.29 3.30 6.08
CA ALA A 152 -8.12 2.78 4.99
C ALA A 152 -7.56 1.47 4.43
N LEU A 153 -6.25 1.40 4.17
CA LEU A 153 -5.61 0.18 3.67
C LEU A 153 -5.81 -1.00 4.65
N TYR A 154 -5.63 -0.77 5.95
CA TYR A 154 -5.75 -1.80 6.98
C TYR A 154 -7.18 -2.14 7.40
N GLY A 155 -8.06 -1.14 7.39
CA GLY A 155 -9.42 -1.28 7.91
C GLY A 155 -10.45 -1.70 6.87
N SER A 156 -10.19 -1.46 5.58
CA SER A 156 -11.21 -1.67 4.54
C SER A 156 -10.72 -2.30 3.24
N VAL A 157 -9.42 -2.29 2.93
CA VAL A 157 -8.90 -2.83 1.66
C VAL A 157 -8.25 -4.19 1.85
N PHE A 158 -7.28 -4.31 2.77
CA PHE A 158 -6.54 -5.54 3.01
C PHE A 158 -7.12 -6.34 4.16
N THR A 159 -6.99 -7.66 4.06
CA THR A 159 -7.01 -8.53 5.23
C THR A 159 -5.69 -8.44 5.98
N ALA A 160 -5.68 -8.85 7.26
CA ALA A 160 -4.45 -8.93 8.04
C ALA A 160 -3.40 -9.85 7.40
N GLN A 161 -3.85 -10.94 6.74
CA GLN A 161 -2.97 -11.89 6.07
C GLN A 161 -2.33 -11.29 4.81
N GLN A 162 -3.09 -10.58 3.99
CA GLN A 162 -2.58 -9.89 2.80
C GLN A 162 -1.51 -8.87 3.19
N LEU A 163 -1.76 -8.08 4.23
CA LEU A 163 -0.77 -7.14 4.72
C LEU A 163 0.52 -7.83 5.17
N ALA A 164 0.41 -8.90 5.98
CA ALA A 164 1.58 -9.64 6.44
C ALA A 164 2.38 -10.21 5.26
N ALA A 165 1.70 -10.75 4.24
CA ALA A 165 2.32 -11.26 3.03
C ALA A 165 3.05 -10.14 2.26
N PHE A 166 2.45 -8.97 2.14
CA PHE A 166 3.09 -7.81 1.51
C PHE A 166 4.32 -7.30 2.29
N ALA A 167 4.23 -7.27 3.63
CA ALA A 167 5.33 -6.87 4.48
C ALA A 167 6.51 -7.85 4.38
N VAL A 168 6.24 -9.16 4.35
CA VAL A 168 7.26 -10.20 4.14
C VAL A 168 7.84 -10.12 2.74
N GLY A 169 7.00 -9.97 1.71
CA GLY A 169 7.45 -9.81 0.32
C GLY A 169 8.24 -8.53 0.08
N SER A 170 8.04 -7.51 0.91
CA SER A 170 8.81 -6.26 0.84
C SER A 170 10.22 -6.39 1.42
N TRP A 171 10.50 -7.37 2.28
CA TRP A 171 11.82 -7.55 2.92
C TRP A 171 12.95 -7.70 1.87
N PRO A 172 14.08 -6.99 2.00
CA PRO A 172 14.57 -6.22 3.16
C PRO A 172 14.12 -4.76 3.24
N TYR A 173 13.20 -4.34 2.38
CA TYR A 173 12.74 -2.96 2.28
C TYR A 173 11.51 -2.69 3.16
N ALA A 174 11.37 -1.45 3.59
CA ALA A 174 10.14 -0.99 4.22
C ALA A 174 9.01 -0.96 3.18
N VAL A 175 7.79 -1.32 3.61
CA VAL A 175 6.59 -1.24 2.77
C VAL A 175 6.43 0.15 2.16
N SER A 176 6.14 0.20 0.85
CA SER A 176 6.06 1.45 0.11
C SER A 176 4.73 1.57 -0.63
N GLN A 177 3.91 2.55 -0.23
CA GLN A 177 2.65 2.89 -0.92
C GLN A 177 2.90 3.35 -2.36
N THR A 178 4.00 4.08 -2.60
CA THR A 178 4.36 4.57 -3.93
C THR A 178 4.73 3.40 -4.85
N ALA A 179 5.57 2.47 -4.37
CA ALA A 179 5.96 1.32 -5.17
C ALA A 179 4.75 0.40 -5.46
N LEU A 180 3.88 0.21 -4.47
CA LEU A 180 2.61 -0.50 -4.66
C LEU A 180 1.76 0.15 -5.76
N LEU A 181 1.53 1.48 -5.70
CA LEU A 181 0.74 2.18 -6.72
C LEU A 181 1.38 2.10 -8.11
N ASP A 182 2.69 2.30 -8.21
CA ASP A 182 3.39 2.28 -9.49
C ASP A 182 3.28 0.90 -10.17
N VAL A 183 3.42 -0.20 -9.42
CA VAL A 183 3.21 -1.57 -9.93
C VAL A 183 1.76 -1.78 -10.43
N LEU A 184 0.76 -1.31 -9.69
CA LEU A 184 -0.65 -1.43 -10.10
C LEU A 184 -0.96 -0.64 -11.37
N LEU A 185 -0.42 0.58 -11.49
CA LEU A 185 -0.56 1.39 -12.70
C LEU A 185 0.08 0.71 -13.92
N GLU A 186 1.26 0.11 -13.76
CA GLU A 186 1.93 -0.65 -14.83
C GLU A 186 1.10 -1.86 -15.27
N ARG A 187 0.55 -2.65 -14.33
CA ARG A 187 -0.35 -3.76 -14.64
C ARG A 187 -1.58 -3.32 -15.44
N ARG A 188 -2.20 -2.20 -15.05
CA ARG A 188 -3.38 -1.65 -15.75
C ARG A 188 -3.05 -1.21 -17.17
N GLN A 189 -1.88 -0.60 -17.37
CA GLN A 189 -1.39 -0.20 -18.70
C GLN A 189 -1.13 -1.43 -19.58
N GLN A 190 -0.52 -2.49 -19.03
CA GLN A 190 -0.28 -3.75 -19.74
C GLN A 190 -1.59 -4.44 -20.15
N ALA A 191 -2.60 -4.45 -19.27
CA ALA A 191 -3.92 -5.02 -19.57
C ALA A 191 -4.64 -4.24 -20.69
N SER A 192 -4.48 -2.92 -20.74
CA SER A 192 -5.09 -2.06 -21.75
C SER A 192 -4.35 -2.14 -23.10
N GLY A 193 -3.02 -2.27 -23.10
CA GLY A 193 -2.19 -2.39 -24.30
C GLY A 193 -2.20 -3.77 -24.96
N GLY A 194 -2.53 -4.84 -24.20
CA GLY A 194 -2.61 -6.20 -24.72
C GLY A 194 -3.86 -6.53 -25.54
N GLN A 195 -4.83 -5.60 -25.60
CA GLN A 195 -6.12 -5.81 -26.27
C GLN A 195 -6.14 -5.38 -27.75
N GLU A 196 -5.09 -4.72 -28.23
CA GLU A 196 -4.80 -4.55 -29.66
C GLU A 196 -3.99 -5.73 -30.20
N ARG A 197 -4.49 -6.96 -30.05
CA ARG A 197 -4.07 -8.02 -30.97
C ARG A 197 -4.72 -7.70 -32.31
N PRO A 198 -3.95 -7.39 -33.38
CA PRO A 198 -4.53 -7.11 -34.67
C PRO A 198 -5.37 -8.32 -35.06
N GLY A 199 -6.68 -8.06 -35.23
CA GLY A 199 -7.63 -9.04 -35.66
C GLY A 199 -7.05 -9.79 -36.85
N GLY A 200 -6.90 -11.10 -36.66
CA GLY A 200 -6.68 -12.00 -37.76
C GLY A 200 -7.70 -11.67 -38.83
N ALA A 201 -7.22 -11.41 -40.03
CA ALA A 201 -8.03 -11.43 -41.22
C ALA A 201 -8.90 -12.69 -41.15
N HIS A 202 -10.21 -12.49 -40.99
CA HIS A 202 -11.19 -13.53 -41.28
C HIS A 202 -11.00 -13.90 -42.75
N ALA A 203 -10.17 -14.90 -43.01
CA ALA A 203 -10.25 -15.68 -44.23
C ALA A 203 -11.66 -16.27 -44.26
N ALA A 204 -12.43 -15.84 -45.25
CA ALA A 204 -13.79 -16.28 -45.48
C ALA A 204 -13.86 -17.81 -45.52
N PRO A 205 -14.86 -18.44 -44.87
CA PRO A 205 -15.12 -19.86 -45.08
C PRO A 205 -15.63 -20.04 -46.50
N ALA A 206 -14.81 -20.69 -47.34
CA ALA A 206 -15.26 -21.20 -48.63
C ALA A 206 -16.35 -22.24 -48.38
N ALA A 207 -17.56 -21.90 -48.84
CA ALA A 207 -18.67 -22.83 -48.93
C ALA A 207 -18.28 -24.04 -49.78
N THR A 208 -18.39 -25.24 -49.22
CA THR A 208 -18.61 -26.46 -49.99
C THR A 208 -19.48 -27.37 -49.14
N GLY A 209 -20.73 -27.51 -49.56
CA GLY A 209 -21.66 -28.43 -48.95
C GLY A 209 -21.36 -29.88 -49.33
N SER A 210 -21.82 -30.80 -48.50
CA SER A 210 -22.59 -31.95 -48.97
C SER A 210 -23.33 -32.57 -47.79
N ASP A 211 -24.61 -32.83 -48.01
CA ASP A 211 -25.48 -33.70 -47.23
C ASP A 211 -24.80 -34.97 -46.72
N THR A 212 -25.14 -35.39 -45.49
CA THR A 212 -25.68 -36.74 -45.31
C THR A 212 -26.43 -36.91 -43.99
N THR A 213 -27.68 -37.30 -44.16
CA THR A 213 -28.65 -37.91 -43.28
C THR A 213 -28.07 -38.98 -42.33
N GLY A 214 -28.51 -39.01 -41.07
CA GLY A 214 -28.28 -40.17 -40.19
C GLY A 214 -28.68 -39.96 -38.73
N THR A 215 -29.96 -40.10 -38.36
CA THR A 215 -30.50 -41.24 -37.58
C THR A 215 -30.39 -41.13 -36.05
N ARG A 216 -31.57 -40.90 -35.44
CA ARG A 216 -32.12 -41.38 -34.13
C ARG A 216 -31.22 -42.17 -33.15
N GLY A 217 -31.36 -41.79 -31.88
CA GLY A 217 -31.29 -42.65 -30.68
C GLY A 217 -31.03 -41.78 -29.42
N ALA A 218 -32.01 -41.37 -28.61
CA ALA A 218 -32.82 -42.10 -27.62
C ALA A 218 -32.03 -42.72 -26.44
N LEU A 219 -32.61 -42.55 -25.23
CA LEU A 219 -32.35 -43.19 -23.92
C LEU A 219 -31.45 -42.39 -22.95
N ALA A 220 -32.03 -41.78 -21.91
CA ALA A 220 -32.28 -42.34 -20.56
C ALA A 220 -30.97 -42.38 -19.74
N GLY A 221 -30.80 -41.68 -18.63
CA GLY A 221 -31.56 -41.74 -17.39
C GLY A 221 -30.56 -42.08 -16.27
N GLY A 222 -30.62 -41.43 -15.11
CA GLY A 222 -29.72 -41.75 -14.01
C GLY A 222 -29.84 -40.79 -12.83
N LYS A 223 -30.73 -41.11 -11.89
CA LYS A 223 -30.74 -40.60 -10.52
C LYS A 223 -29.83 -41.47 -9.67
N HIS A 224 -29.02 -40.86 -8.81
CA HIS A 224 -28.70 -41.37 -7.48
C HIS A 224 -28.61 -40.18 -6.52
#